data_AF-A0A9D4EEH1-F1
#
_entry.id   AF-A0A9D4EEH1-F1
#
_cell.length_a   1.000
_cell.length_b   1.000
_cell.length_c   1.000
_cell.angle_alpha   90.00
_cell.angle_beta   90.00
_cell.angle_gamma   90.00
#
_symmetry.space_group_name_H-M   'P 1'
#
loop_
_entity.id
_entity.type
_entity.pdbx_description
1 polymer ?
#
loop_
_entity_poly.entity_id
_entity_poly.type
_entity_poly.pdbx_seq_one_letter_code
_entity_poly.pdbx_strand_id
1 'polypeptide(L)'
;MAATTTLLISETIGCSSTDDANDETVEMLNDTNESIQSGEYWPSDTSIFPESPSISFSKHRNNICQQRFKLIHEGDIQLCRLNHTRTIVSKIMNSKYLRRWESHHIILDENEIQSTMATGYMETFIPYSSVEDVHIISRWDAGQKFCIRVSIQDGSLLLQANNSHLRDQWLYSIQWKKHMYKYEKLLTNARRPEVLVKEIKNMIDVSLHTPIQDPSVYQFPLDLVSELLQRNADVITKVAHENIIVALAPLLENNHPTQEICDFFSKHCKNSPRSSIVIELFTPVVQRILKHNMDFGKFPRMRQFVQEYIQALNCQNAGLEVVKDFIRSMHGPASMLYSLYEDKKLDKQDNICSNVVDQSEWERKVICYVGMMETMSLFEDWRYILGSLLQPIPFPNDALADDLFTPVDKVCDVHQTILGIREGKEGWFHLYCPGNIGCDDDGELWGQM
;
A
#
# COMPACT_ATOMS: atom_id res chain seq x y z
N MET A 1 11.67 53.64 -24.57
CA MET A 1 11.95 54.54 -23.44
C MET A 1 10.61 55.17 -23.05
N ALA A 2 9.81 54.49 -22.24
CA ALA A 2 9.84 54.49 -20.77
C ALA A 2 9.54 55.87 -20.17
N ALA A 3 8.32 56.05 -19.67
CA ALA A 3 8.05 56.86 -18.48
C ALA A 3 6.68 56.49 -17.90
N THR A 4 6.75 55.90 -16.72
CA THR A 4 5.70 55.49 -15.79
C THR A 4 4.94 56.69 -15.24
N THR A 5 3.63 56.56 -14.97
CA THR A 5 2.93 57.47 -14.05
C THR A 5 2.00 56.65 -13.16
N THR A 6 2.39 56.61 -11.88
CA THR A 6 1.67 56.03 -10.75
C THR A 6 0.80 57.11 -10.12
N LEU A 7 -0.47 56.82 -9.84
CA LEU A 7 -1.36 57.68 -9.05
C LEU A 7 -1.76 56.93 -7.78
N LEU A 8 -1.28 57.43 -6.64
CA LEU A 8 -1.68 57.12 -5.28
C LEU A 8 -2.74 58.15 -4.85
N ILE A 9 -3.82 57.71 -4.21
CA ILE A 9 -4.72 58.58 -3.46
C ILE A 9 -4.83 58.02 -2.04
N SER A 10 -4.59 58.92 -1.09
CA SER A 10 -4.57 58.75 0.36
C SER A 10 -5.95 58.96 0.98
N GLU A 11 -6.08 58.39 2.18
CA GLU A 11 -7.17 58.32 3.15
C GLU A 11 -7.71 59.66 3.69
N THR A 12 -8.94 59.62 4.23
CA THR A 12 -9.39 60.24 5.50
C THR A 12 -10.70 59.55 5.92
N ILE A 13 -10.73 58.73 6.99
CA ILE A 13 -11.04 59.02 8.42
C ILE A 13 -12.50 59.43 8.68
N GLY A 14 -13.18 58.64 9.53
CA GLY A 14 -14.46 58.98 10.18
C GLY A 14 -14.99 57.84 11.05
N CYS A 15 -14.63 57.86 12.35
CA CYS A 15 -15.04 56.95 13.43
C CYS A 15 -16.44 57.26 14.01
N SER A 16 -16.86 56.36 14.92
CA SER A 16 -17.89 56.40 15.99
C SER A 16 -19.26 55.80 15.61
N SER A 17 -19.64 54.59 16.05
CA SER A 17 -20.04 54.14 17.42
C SER A 17 -21.39 54.76 17.83
N THR A 18 -22.40 54.10 18.41
CA THR A 18 -22.49 52.99 19.38
C THR A 18 -23.96 52.53 19.47
N ASP A 19 -24.15 51.26 19.86
CA ASP A 19 -25.13 50.69 20.80
C ASP A 19 -26.63 51.04 20.72
N ASP A 20 -27.50 50.02 20.67
CA ASP A 20 -28.15 49.55 21.91
C ASP A 20 -28.93 48.24 21.73
N ALA A 21 -29.02 47.56 22.88
CA ALA A 21 -29.44 46.18 23.11
C ALA A 21 -30.94 45.98 23.40
N ASN A 22 -31.31 44.69 23.54
CA ASN A 22 -32.37 44.05 24.35
C ASN A 22 -33.31 43.15 23.52
N ASP A 23 -33.86 42.05 24.01
CA ASP A 23 -33.59 41.11 25.12
C ASP A 23 -34.69 40.01 24.99
N GLU A 24 -34.48 38.89 25.69
CA GLU A 24 -35.45 37.89 26.16
C GLU A 24 -36.17 36.95 25.15
N THR A 25 -35.92 35.64 25.26
CA THR A 25 -36.70 34.75 26.15
C THR A 25 -36.27 33.28 26.01
N VAL A 26 -36.18 32.64 27.17
CA VAL A 26 -35.90 31.22 27.42
C VAL A 26 -37.24 30.52 27.66
N GLU A 27 -37.50 29.39 27.01
CA GLU A 27 -38.55 28.45 27.44
C GLU A 27 -37.95 27.08 27.77
N MET A 28 -38.06 26.73 29.05
CA MET A 28 -37.96 25.38 29.58
C MET A 28 -39.33 24.71 29.52
N LEU A 29 -39.38 23.43 29.18
CA LEU A 29 -40.49 22.55 29.52
C LEU A 29 -39.96 21.26 30.12
N ASN A 30 -40.46 20.97 31.33
CA ASN A 30 -40.25 19.76 32.13
C ASN A 30 -41.60 19.03 32.25
N ASP A 31 -41.52 17.79 32.75
CA ASP A 31 -42.57 16.89 33.26
C ASP A 31 -43.23 15.98 32.19
N THR A 32 -43.21 14.65 32.31
CA THR A 32 -43.72 13.87 33.46
C THR A 32 -43.19 12.43 33.51
N ASN A 33 -43.10 11.92 34.74
CA ASN A 33 -42.86 10.54 35.18
C ASN A 33 -43.82 9.50 34.59
N GLU A 34 -43.32 8.28 34.37
CA GLU A 34 -43.94 7.08 34.94
C GLU A 34 -42.91 5.94 35.11
N SER A 35 -42.92 5.36 36.30
CA SER A 35 -41.97 4.39 36.85
C SER A 35 -42.69 3.07 37.13
N ILE A 36 -42.15 1.92 36.69
CA ILE A 36 -42.39 0.61 37.34
C ILE A 36 -41.08 -0.21 37.38
N GLN A 37 -40.79 -0.70 38.59
CA GLN A 37 -39.67 -1.53 39.09
C GLN A 37 -39.69 -2.95 38.49
N SER A 38 -38.58 -3.69 38.33
CA SER A 38 -37.82 -4.46 39.34
C SER A 38 -37.03 -5.55 38.56
N GLY A 39 -35.87 -6.10 38.92
CA GLY A 39 -35.00 -6.00 40.08
C GLY A 39 -33.69 -6.79 39.84
N GLU A 40 -32.64 -6.38 40.56
CA GLU A 40 -31.55 -7.12 41.22
C GLU A 40 -30.85 -8.34 40.55
N TYR A 41 -29.53 -8.26 40.29
CA TYR A 41 -28.45 -8.78 41.18
C TYR A 41 -27.05 -8.62 40.52
N TRP A 42 -26.14 -7.91 41.19
CA TRP A 42 -24.68 -8.00 41.01
C TRP A 42 -24.11 -8.87 42.15
N PRO A 43 -22.90 -9.45 42.03
CA PRO A 43 -21.74 -8.71 42.53
C PRO A 43 -20.49 -8.77 41.62
N SER A 44 -19.73 -7.70 41.82
CA SER A 44 -18.40 -7.30 41.37
C SER A 44 -17.30 -8.35 41.49
N ASP A 45 -16.27 -8.24 40.64
CA ASP A 45 -14.92 -8.13 41.18
C ASP A 45 -14.01 -7.28 40.28
N THR A 46 -13.26 -6.41 40.95
CA THR A 46 -12.44 -5.33 40.41
C THR A 46 -10.99 -5.74 40.55
N SER A 47 -10.20 -5.70 39.48
CA SER A 47 -8.74 -5.64 39.62
C SER A 47 -8.18 -4.54 38.72
N ILE A 48 -7.53 -3.60 39.39
CA ILE A 48 -6.94 -2.37 38.88
C ILE A 48 -5.47 -2.70 38.56
N PHE A 49 -5.05 -2.52 37.31
CA PHE A 49 -3.63 -2.41 36.94
C PHE A 49 -3.34 -0.99 36.43
N PRO A 50 -2.19 -0.40 36.77
CA PRO A 50 -1.87 0.98 36.42
C PRO A 50 -1.39 1.10 34.96
N GLU A 51 -2.05 1.95 34.18
CA GLU A 51 -1.61 2.36 32.84
C GLU A 51 -0.31 3.16 32.91
N SER A 52 0.66 2.76 32.08
CA SER A 52 1.88 3.54 31.80
C SER A 52 1.56 4.64 30.76
N PRO A 53 2.23 5.81 30.81
CA PRO A 53 1.82 6.98 30.06
C PRO A 53 2.13 6.83 28.57
N SER A 54 1.09 6.60 27.76
CA SER A 54 1.16 6.73 26.30
C SER A 54 1.27 8.21 25.93
N ILE A 55 2.43 8.62 25.43
CA ILE A 55 2.61 9.91 24.74
C ILE A 55 1.79 9.87 23.46
N SER A 56 0.60 10.45 23.51
CA SER A 56 -0.26 10.64 22.35
C SER A 56 0.29 11.79 21.50
N PHE A 57 1.02 11.46 20.44
CA PHE A 57 1.22 12.39 19.34
C PHE A 57 -0.13 12.64 18.68
N SER A 58 -0.74 13.78 19.01
CA SER A 58 -1.93 14.31 18.36
C SER A 58 -1.65 14.52 16.87
N LYS A 59 -2.02 13.54 16.04
CA LYS A 59 -2.20 13.75 14.60
C LYS A 59 -3.35 14.73 14.40
N HIS A 60 -3.05 16.02 14.36
CA HIS A 60 -3.88 16.99 13.65
C HIS A 60 -3.87 16.63 12.16
N ARG A 61 -4.73 15.67 11.79
CA ARG A 61 -5.20 15.55 10.41
C ARG A 61 -6.01 16.81 10.12
N ASN A 62 -5.42 17.74 9.37
CA ASN A 62 -6.17 18.74 8.63
C ASN A 62 -7.11 18.00 7.66
N ASN A 63 -8.31 17.66 8.12
CA ASN A 63 -9.42 17.22 7.28
C ASN A 63 -9.92 18.44 6.50
N ILE A 64 -9.19 18.85 5.47
CA ILE A 64 -9.78 19.57 4.36
C ILE A 64 -10.64 18.52 3.66
N CYS A 65 -11.96 18.70 3.72
CA CYS A 65 -12.94 17.88 3.01
C CYS A 65 -12.72 18.05 1.49
N GLN A 66 -11.74 17.36 0.93
CA GLN A 66 -11.54 17.27 -0.51
C GLN A 66 -12.64 16.36 -1.05
N GLN A 67 -13.47 16.90 -1.94
CA GLN A 67 -14.47 16.13 -2.64
C GLN A 67 -13.78 15.01 -3.43
N ARG A 68 -14.25 13.78 -3.26
CA ARG A 68 -13.65 12.56 -3.78
C ARG A 68 -14.41 12.07 -5.00
N PHE A 69 -13.68 11.64 -6.03
CA PHE A 69 -14.24 11.25 -7.32
C PHE A 69 -13.82 9.83 -7.69
N LYS A 70 -14.73 9.02 -8.26
CA LYS A 70 -14.36 7.73 -8.85
C LYS A 70 -13.69 7.93 -10.21
N LEU A 71 -12.68 7.14 -10.54
CA LEU A 71 -12.05 7.19 -11.87
C LEU A 71 -13.06 6.77 -12.95
N ILE A 72 -13.22 7.60 -13.98
CA ILE A 72 -13.99 7.26 -15.18
C ILE A 72 -13.06 6.56 -16.16
N HIS A 73 -13.46 5.39 -16.63
CA HIS A 73 -12.82 4.69 -17.74
C HIS A 73 -13.58 4.91 -19.04
N GLU A 74 -14.91 4.95 -18.97
CA GLU A 74 -15.78 5.21 -20.11
C GLU A 74 -17.09 5.87 -19.67
N GLY A 75 -17.78 6.51 -20.59
CA GLY A 75 -19.11 7.05 -20.35
C GLY A 75 -19.63 7.99 -21.42
N ASP A 76 -20.94 8.25 -21.37
CA ASP A 76 -21.62 9.15 -22.29
C ASP A 76 -21.42 10.63 -21.89
N ILE A 77 -21.07 11.46 -22.86
CA ILE A 77 -20.88 12.89 -22.67
C ILE A 77 -21.18 13.67 -23.95
N GLN A 78 -21.64 14.92 -23.79
CA GLN A 78 -21.82 15.82 -24.93
C GLN A 78 -20.51 16.52 -25.27
N LEU A 79 -20.15 16.52 -26.55
CA LEU A 79 -18.90 17.05 -27.05
C LEU A 79 -19.11 18.12 -28.12
N CYS A 80 -18.26 19.15 -28.11
CA CYS A 80 -18.18 20.16 -29.16
C CYS A 80 -16.71 20.49 -29.46
N ARG A 81 -16.29 20.44 -30.73
CA ARG A 81 -14.92 20.82 -31.15
C ARG A 81 -14.85 22.28 -31.57
N LEU A 82 -13.74 22.92 -31.24
CA LEU A 82 -13.38 24.28 -31.64
C LEU A 82 -12.03 24.25 -32.33
N ASN A 83 -11.95 24.70 -33.58
CA ASN A 83 -10.69 24.68 -34.33
C ASN A 83 -9.94 26.01 -34.14
N HIS A 84 -8.67 25.99 -33.76
CA HIS A 84 -7.89 27.22 -33.48
C HIS A 84 -7.29 27.87 -34.75
N THR A 85 -7.86 27.63 -35.92
CA THR A 85 -7.35 28.22 -37.17
C THR A 85 -7.69 29.70 -37.28
N ARG A 86 -6.76 30.50 -37.82
CA ARG A 86 -6.83 31.98 -37.89
C ARG A 86 -7.69 32.55 -39.02
N THR A 87 -8.35 31.70 -39.80
CA THR A 87 -9.13 32.14 -40.97
C THR A 87 -10.45 32.81 -40.56
N ILE A 88 -10.98 33.69 -41.39
CA ILE A 88 -12.28 34.33 -41.13
C ILE A 88 -13.40 33.27 -41.12
N VAL A 89 -13.31 32.26 -41.98
CA VAL A 89 -14.25 31.13 -42.05
C VAL A 89 -14.27 30.32 -40.75
N SER A 90 -13.10 30.02 -40.16
CA SER A 90 -13.04 29.32 -38.88
C SER A 90 -13.57 30.16 -37.72
N LYS A 91 -13.39 31.49 -37.74
CA LYS A 91 -14.05 32.39 -36.76
C LYS A 91 -15.58 32.35 -36.89
N ILE A 92 -16.11 32.22 -38.11
CA ILE A 92 -17.54 32.09 -38.37
C ILE A 92 -18.05 30.69 -37.97
N MET A 93 -17.33 29.62 -38.29
CA MET A 93 -17.70 28.24 -37.89
C MET A 93 -17.62 28.03 -36.38
N ASN A 94 -16.64 28.67 -35.71
CA ASN A 94 -16.55 28.72 -34.25
C ASN A 94 -17.50 29.73 -33.62
N SER A 95 -18.32 30.43 -34.41
CA SER A 95 -19.37 31.31 -33.88
C SER A 95 -20.39 30.48 -33.11
N LYS A 96 -20.91 31.03 -32.01
CA LYS A 96 -21.91 30.38 -31.15
C LYS A 96 -23.14 29.83 -31.90
N TYR A 97 -23.43 30.35 -33.10
CA TYR A 97 -24.59 29.99 -33.90
C TYR A 97 -24.38 28.78 -34.83
N LEU A 98 -23.14 28.35 -35.08
CA LEU A 98 -22.82 27.22 -35.98
C LEU A 98 -22.17 26.04 -35.26
N ARG A 99 -21.98 26.14 -33.94
CA ARG A 99 -21.45 25.05 -33.11
C ARG A 99 -22.50 23.95 -32.98
N ARG A 100 -22.06 22.71 -33.17
CA ARG A 100 -22.88 21.51 -32.97
C ARG A 100 -22.39 20.76 -31.73
N TRP A 101 -23.31 20.33 -30.90
CA TRP A 101 -23.03 19.37 -29.83
C TRP A 101 -23.39 17.97 -30.32
N GLU A 102 -22.48 17.02 -30.11
CA GLU A 102 -22.64 15.63 -30.49
C GLU A 102 -22.57 14.77 -29.22
N SER A 103 -23.44 13.77 -29.11
CA SER A 103 -23.39 12.81 -28.01
C SER A 103 -22.40 11.72 -28.36
N HIS A 104 -21.40 11.51 -27.49
CA HIS A 104 -20.39 10.49 -27.66
C HIS A 104 -20.33 9.61 -26.42
N HIS A 105 -20.14 8.32 -26.64
CA HIS A 105 -19.62 7.43 -25.62
C HIS A 105 -18.09 7.48 -25.72
N ILE A 106 -17.44 8.06 -24.70
CA ILE A 106 -15.99 8.26 -24.65
C ILE A 106 -15.36 7.16 -23.82
N ILE A 107 -14.24 6.62 -24.30
CA ILE A 107 -13.36 5.70 -23.56
C ILE A 107 -12.02 6.41 -23.33
N LEU A 108 -11.58 6.42 -22.07
CA LEU A 108 -10.27 6.88 -21.62
C LEU A 108 -9.31 5.68 -21.58
N ASP A 109 -8.66 5.43 -22.70
CA ASP A 109 -7.76 4.29 -22.89
C ASP A 109 -6.39 4.52 -22.20
N GLU A 110 -5.38 3.72 -22.51
CA GLU A 110 -4.02 3.86 -22.00
C GLU A 110 -3.29 5.05 -22.63
N ASN A 111 -3.39 5.22 -23.95
CA ASN A 111 -2.61 6.21 -24.70
C ASN A 111 -3.44 7.37 -25.26
N GLU A 112 -4.76 7.24 -25.29
CA GLU A 112 -5.64 8.15 -26.02
C GLU A 112 -7.07 8.21 -25.47
N ILE A 113 -7.76 9.28 -25.87
CA ILE A 113 -9.19 9.47 -25.66
C ILE A 113 -9.88 9.12 -26.98
N GLN A 114 -10.76 8.11 -26.96
CA GLN A 114 -11.47 7.65 -28.15
C GLN A 114 -12.99 7.65 -27.92
N SER A 115 -13.76 7.60 -29.01
CA SER A 115 -15.21 7.41 -28.95
C SER A 115 -15.59 6.14 -29.67
N THR A 116 -16.51 5.35 -29.10
CA THR A 116 -17.07 4.18 -29.79
C THR A 116 -17.92 4.59 -31.01
N MET A 117 -18.36 5.84 -31.03
CA MET A 117 -19.01 6.48 -32.16
C MET A 117 -17.97 7.30 -32.93
N ALA A 118 -17.07 6.62 -33.64
CA ALA A 118 -16.00 7.21 -34.46
C ALA A 118 -16.57 7.97 -35.69
N THR A 119 -17.35 9.00 -35.42
CA THR A 119 -18.03 9.85 -36.38
C THR A 119 -17.96 11.29 -35.88
N GLY A 120 -18.14 12.26 -36.78
CA GLY A 120 -18.19 13.66 -36.39
C GLY A 120 -16.88 14.16 -35.76
N TYR A 121 -16.94 14.83 -34.62
CA TYR A 121 -15.76 15.46 -34.02
C TYR A 121 -14.73 14.51 -33.43
N MET A 122 -15.11 13.25 -33.18
CA MET A 122 -14.27 12.17 -32.64
C MET A 122 -14.03 11.06 -33.68
N GLU A 123 -14.05 11.38 -34.98
CA GLU A 123 -13.66 10.43 -36.05
C GLU A 123 -12.22 9.93 -35.87
N THR A 124 -11.36 10.75 -35.28
CA THR A 124 -9.98 10.40 -34.89
C THR A 124 -9.84 10.41 -33.37
N PHE A 125 -9.04 9.49 -32.84
CA PHE A 125 -8.66 9.46 -31.44
C PHE A 125 -7.79 10.68 -31.09
N ILE A 126 -7.81 11.07 -29.81
CA ILE A 126 -6.99 12.17 -29.29
C ILE A 126 -5.89 11.56 -28.40
N PRO A 127 -4.65 11.51 -28.88
CA PRO A 127 -3.53 11.04 -28.08
C PRO A 127 -3.32 11.94 -26.86
N TYR A 128 -3.01 11.37 -25.70
CA TYR A 128 -2.66 12.16 -24.51
C TYR A 128 -1.45 13.06 -24.74
N SER A 129 -0.56 12.71 -25.68
CA SER A 129 0.55 13.56 -26.11
C SER A 129 0.14 14.86 -26.79
N SER A 130 -1.05 14.92 -27.40
CA SER A 130 -1.59 16.15 -28.01
C SER A 130 -2.35 17.05 -27.04
N VAL A 131 -2.71 16.54 -25.86
CA VAL A 131 -3.47 17.28 -24.86
C VAL A 131 -2.54 18.24 -24.11
N GLU A 132 -2.72 19.54 -24.32
CA GLU A 132 -1.90 20.59 -23.70
C GLU A 132 -2.38 20.90 -22.28
N ASP A 133 -3.69 21.07 -22.09
CA ASP A 133 -4.28 21.45 -20.81
C ASP A 133 -5.73 20.99 -20.69
N VAL A 134 -6.21 20.82 -19.45
CA VAL A 134 -7.61 20.44 -19.15
C VAL A 134 -8.12 21.28 -17.98
N HIS A 135 -9.15 22.10 -18.20
CA HIS A 135 -9.68 23.01 -17.19
C HIS A 135 -11.20 23.19 -17.26
N ILE A 136 -11.79 23.58 -16.14
CA ILE A 136 -13.23 23.90 -16.02
C ILE A 136 -13.53 25.22 -16.73
N ILE A 137 -14.66 25.28 -17.43
CA ILE A 137 -15.23 26.54 -17.90
C ILE A 137 -16.42 26.91 -17.04
N SER A 138 -16.31 28.02 -16.32
CA SER A 138 -17.33 28.50 -15.38
C SER A 138 -18.63 28.92 -16.08
N ARG A 139 -18.52 29.54 -17.26
CA ARG A 139 -19.65 29.97 -18.10
C ARG A 139 -19.23 29.93 -19.57
N TRP A 140 -19.79 28.99 -20.33
CA TRP A 140 -19.53 28.92 -21.77
C TRP A 140 -20.59 29.66 -22.58
N ASP A 141 -21.88 29.33 -22.41
CA ASP A 141 -23.01 29.97 -23.10
C ASP A 141 -24.27 29.99 -22.20
N ALA A 142 -25.28 30.77 -22.58
CA ALA A 142 -26.57 30.81 -21.88
C ALA A 142 -27.30 29.45 -22.05
N GLY A 143 -27.21 28.60 -21.03
CA GLY A 143 -27.83 27.27 -21.00
C GLY A 143 -26.85 26.12 -20.82
N GLN A 144 -25.60 26.29 -21.27
CA GLN A 144 -24.57 25.26 -21.10
C GLN A 144 -23.79 25.48 -19.80
N LYS A 145 -24.07 24.60 -18.84
CA LYS A 145 -23.40 24.53 -17.54
C LYS A 145 -22.56 23.26 -17.47
N PHE A 146 -21.58 23.28 -16.58
CA PHE A 146 -20.75 22.12 -16.24
C PHE A 146 -19.84 21.63 -17.38
N CYS A 147 -19.17 22.57 -18.05
CA CYS A 147 -18.27 22.25 -19.16
C CYS A 147 -16.80 22.18 -18.74
N ILE A 148 -16.04 21.34 -19.44
CA ILE A 148 -14.58 21.19 -19.38
C ILE A 148 -14.03 21.51 -20.76
N ARG A 149 -12.87 22.16 -20.81
CA ARG A 149 -12.09 22.32 -22.03
C ARG A 149 -10.86 21.43 -22.00
N VAL A 150 -10.71 20.61 -23.02
CA VAL A 150 -9.48 19.89 -23.34
C VAL A 150 -8.79 20.65 -24.48
N SER A 151 -7.67 21.31 -24.19
CA SER A 151 -6.89 22.04 -25.18
C SER A 151 -5.95 21.08 -25.91
N ILE A 152 -5.95 21.15 -27.25
CA ILE A 152 -5.11 20.33 -28.13
C ILE A 152 -4.40 21.24 -29.15
N GLN A 153 -3.31 20.77 -29.77
CA GLN A 153 -2.45 21.60 -30.64
C GLN A 153 -3.22 22.32 -31.77
N ASP A 154 -4.26 21.70 -32.32
CA ASP A 154 -5.05 22.20 -33.45
C ASP A 154 -6.40 22.82 -33.03
N GLY A 155 -6.70 22.88 -31.72
CA GLY A 155 -8.02 23.30 -31.27
C GLY A 155 -8.34 23.09 -29.80
N SER A 156 -9.62 22.90 -29.52
CA SER A 156 -10.10 22.56 -28.19
C SER A 156 -11.37 21.71 -28.29
N LEU A 157 -11.51 20.78 -27.37
CA LEU A 157 -12.72 19.99 -27.20
C LEU A 157 -13.43 20.45 -25.94
N LEU A 158 -14.71 20.73 -26.07
CA LEU A 158 -15.58 21.04 -24.96
C LEU A 158 -16.37 19.79 -24.61
N LEU A 159 -16.29 19.41 -23.35
CA LEU A 159 -17.05 18.31 -22.79
C LEU A 159 -18.08 18.88 -21.83
N GLN A 160 -19.35 18.56 -22.03
CA GLN A 160 -20.44 18.99 -21.18
C GLN A 160 -21.01 17.80 -20.41
N ALA A 161 -20.91 17.87 -19.08
CA ALA A 161 -21.48 16.89 -18.18
C ALA A 161 -22.88 17.30 -17.69
N ASN A 162 -23.63 16.33 -17.17
CA ASN A 162 -25.00 16.56 -16.68
C ASN A 162 -25.06 17.38 -15.38
N ASN A 163 -23.98 17.38 -14.58
CA ASN A 163 -23.89 18.10 -13.32
C ASN A 163 -22.42 18.44 -12.98
N SER A 164 -22.21 19.28 -11.97
CA SER A 164 -20.86 19.70 -11.56
C SER A 164 -20.00 18.54 -11.04
N HIS A 165 -20.60 17.57 -10.37
CA HIS A 165 -19.89 16.42 -9.84
C HIS A 165 -19.30 15.56 -10.96
N LEU A 166 -20.11 15.20 -11.96
CA LEU A 166 -19.65 14.46 -13.15
C LEU A 166 -18.64 15.27 -13.96
N ARG A 167 -18.81 16.59 -14.08
CA ARG A 167 -17.79 17.45 -14.72
C ARG A 167 -16.45 17.30 -14.02
N ASP A 168 -16.42 17.45 -12.70
CA ASP A 168 -15.16 17.38 -11.95
C ASP A 168 -14.60 15.95 -11.99
N GLN A 169 -15.45 14.94 -11.98
CA GLN A 169 -15.05 13.55 -12.18
C GLN A 169 -14.37 13.32 -13.54
N TRP A 170 -14.93 13.83 -14.64
CA TRP A 170 -14.31 13.79 -15.97
C TRP A 170 -13.00 14.57 -16.03
N LEU A 171 -12.96 15.76 -15.42
CA LEU A 171 -11.77 16.61 -15.37
C LEU A 171 -10.60 15.86 -14.76
N TYR A 172 -10.79 15.34 -13.55
CA TYR A 172 -9.71 14.66 -12.83
C TYR A 172 -9.35 13.34 -13.50
N SER A 173 -10.33 12.59 -14.03
CA SER A 173 -10.05 11.32 -14.75
C SER A 173 -9.18 11.54 -15.99
N ILE A 174 -9.47 12.56 -16.79
CA ILE A 174 -8.67 12.90 -17.98
C ILE A 174 -7.27 13.39 -17.57
N GLN A 175 -7.18 14.26 -16.56
CA GLN A 175 -5.90 14.74 -16.03
C GLN A 175 -5.04 13.57 -15.53
N TRP A 176 -5.64 12.64 -14.77
CA TRP A 176 -4.96 11.46 -14.25
C TRP A 176 -4.42 10.57 -15.37
N LYS A 177 -5.25 10.23 -16.36
CA LYS A 177 -4.82 9.42 -17.52
C LYS A 177 -3.69 10.09 -18.32
N LYS A 178 -3.78 11.41 -18.52
CA LYS A 178 -2.68 12.19 -19.13
C LYS A 178 -1.40 12.11 -18.30
N HIS A 179 -1.49 12.19 -16.96
CA HIS A 179 -0.33 12.05 -16.08
C HIS A 179 0.30 10.66 -16.17
N MET A 180 -0.52 9.59 -16.17
CA MET A 180 -0.04 8.21 -16.33
C MET A 180 0.77 8.06 -17.61
N TYR A 181 0.19 8.45 -18.76
CA TYR A 181 0.86 8.42 -20.06
C TYR A 181 2.18 9.20 -20.05
N LYS A 182 2.18 10.41 -19.47
CA LYS A 182 3.39 11.24 -19.35
C LYS A 182 4.49 10.51 -18.59
N TYR A 183 4.19 9.96 -17.40
CA TYR A 183 5.20 9.33 -16.57
C TYR A 183 5.71 8.01 -17.15
N GLU A 184 4.84 7.21 -17.79
CA GLU A 184 5.25 6.01 -18.51
C GLU A 184 6.30 6.34 -19.59
N LYS A 185 6.05 7.36 -20.43
CA LYS A 185 7.01 7.79 -21.46
C LYS A 185 8.27 8.43 -20.88
N LEU A 186 8.14 9.27 -19.84
CA LEU A 186 9.29 9.94 -19.24
C LEU A 186 10.22 8.93 -18.56
N LEU A 187 9.67 8.02 -17.76
CA LEU A 187 10.46 7.07 -16.99
C LEU A 187 11.08 5.99 -17.88
N THR A 188 10.37 5.52 -18.91
CA THR A 188 10.92 4.57 -19.89
C THR A 188 12.14 5.12 -20.63
N ASN A 189 12.19 6.44 -20.85
CA ASN A 189 13.29 7.11 -21.56
C ASN A 189 14.36 7.70 -20.61
N ALA A 190 14.13 7.69 -19.30
CA ALA A 190 15.03 8.29 -18.32
C ALA A 190 16.28 7.43 -18.13
N ARG A 191 17.44 7.94 -18.57
CA ARG A 191 18.73 7.24 -18.40
C ARG A 191 19.55 7.70 -17.19
N ARG A 192 19.20 8.85 -16.62
CA ARG A 192 19.93 9.49 -15.51
C ARG A 192 19.25 9.15 -14.18
N PRO A 193 19.94 8.49 -13.22
CA PRO A 193 19.33 8.05 -11.95
C PRO A 193 18.65 9.19 -11.16
N GLU A 194 19.24 10.38 -11.14
CA GLU A 194 18.71 11.55 -10.46
C GLU A 194 17.40 12.07 -11.09
N VAL A 195 17.26 11.97 -12.41
CA VAL A 195 16.03 12.32 -13.12
C VAL A 195 14.97 11.25 -12.86
N LEU A 196 15.36 9.97 -12.90
CA LEU A 196 14.49 8.85 -12.60
C LEU A 196 13.86 8.99 -11.20
N VAL A 197 14.70 9.21 -10.17
CA VAL A 197 14.23 9.42 -8.78
C VAL A 197 13.29 10.63 -8.68
N LYS A 198 13.63 11.74 -9.33
CA LYS A 198 12.80 12.95 -9.30
C LYS A 198 11.41 12.70 -9.91
N GLU A 199 11.36 12.08 -11.08
CA GLU A 199 10.09 11.83 -11.75
C GLU A 199 9.26 10.73 -11.06
N ILE A 200 9.88 9.73 -10.43
CA ILE A 200 9.18 8.79 -9.54
C ILE A 200 8.54 9.54 -8.38
N LYS A 201 9.28 10.43 -7.69
CA LYS A 201 8.74 11.25 -6.60
C LYS A 201 7.57 12.10 -7.07
N ASN A 202 7.68 12.76 -8.22
CA ASN A 202 6.59 13.56 -8.80
C ASN A 202 5.36 12.72 -9.15
N MET A 203 5.54 11.51 -9.68
CA MET A 203 4.44 10.60 -10.00
C MET A 203 3.69 10.17 -8.73
N ILE A 204 4.43 9.80 -7.69
CA ILE A 204 3.84 9.40 -6.41
C ILE A 204 3.12 10.59 -5.76
N ASP A 205 3.70 11.78 -5.81
CA ASP A 205 3.06 13.00 -5.32
C ASP A 205 1.71 13.29 -5.99
N VAL A 206 1.63 13.15 -7.33
CA VAL A 206 0.36 13.27 -8.07
C VAL A 206 -0.64 12.18 -7.64
N SER A 207 -0.18 10.98 -7.35
CA SER A 207 -1.03 9.85 -6.91
C SER A 207 -1.59 10.05 -5.49
N LEU A 208 -0.84 10.72 -4.61
CA LEU A 208 -1.26 11.00 -3.24
C LEU A 208 -2.19 12.22 -3.12
N HIS A 209 -2.06 13.19 -4.03
CA HIS A 209 -2.81 14.44 -3.99
C HIS A 209 -3.98 14.52 -4.98
N THR A 210 -4.13 13.53 -5.86
CA THR A 210 -5.29 13.48 -6.76
C THR A 210 -6.58 13.28 -5.96
N PRO A 211 -7.69 13.95 -6.32
CA PRO A 211 -8.98 13.74 -5.66
C PRO A 211 -9.66 12.44 -6.11
N ILE A 212 -9.01 11.63 -6.94
CA ILE A 212 -9.52 10.34 -7.42
C ILE A 212 -9.37 9.26 -6.35
N GLN A 213 -10.44 8.51 -6.12
CA GLN A 213 -10.47 7.34 -5.26
C GLN A 213 -10.65 6.08 -6.09
N ASP A 214 -9.54 5.51 -6.51
CA ASP A 214 -9.52 4.23 -7.19
C ASP A 214 -8.25 3.46 -6.78
N PRO A 215 -8.31 2.14 -6.49
CA PRO A 215 -7.13 1.37 -6.16
C PRO A 215 -6.01 1.47 -7.22
N SER A 216 -6.38 1.61 -8.49
CA SER A 216 -5.42 1.76 -9.60
C SER A 216 -4.54 3.01 -9.47
N VAL A 217 -5.01 4.06 -8.77
CA VAL A 217 -4.22 5.29 -8.52
C VAL A 217 -2.96 5.00 -7.74
N TYR A 218 -3.05 4.10 -6.76
CA TYR A 218 -1.92 3.72 -5.91
C TYR A 218 -1.13 2.54 -6.49
N GLN A 219 -1.79 1.67 -7.24
CA GLN A 219 -1.17 0.51 -7.86
C GLN A 219 -0.31 0.88 -9.08
N PHE A 220 -0.76 1.81 -9.93
CA PHE A 220 -0.05 2.19 -11.14
C PHE A 220 1.41 2.64 -10.90
N PRO A 221 1.70 3.53 -9.93
CA PRO A 221 3.08 3.88 -9.62
C PRO A 221 3.94 2.69 -9.20
N LEU A 222 3.38 1.73 -8.45
CA LEU A 222 4.09 0.54 -8.01
C LEU A 222 4.42 -0.36 -9.20
N ASP A 223 3.47 -0.58 -10.10
CA ASP A 223 3.66 -1.40 -11.30
C ASP A 223 4.70 -0.78 -12.24
N LEU A 224 4.61 0.53 -12.50
CA LEU A 224 5.56 1.21 -13.36
C LEU A 224 6.98 1.21 -12.76
N VAL A 225 7.11 1.44 -11.45
CA VAL A 225 8.42 1.34 -10.78
C VAL A 225 8.94 -0.10 -10.84
N SER A 226 8.08 -1.10 -10.68
CA SER A 226 8.47 -2.52 -10.80
C SER A 226 9.10 -2.83 -12.15
N GLU A 227 8.47 -2.38 -13.24
CA GLU A 227 8.99 -2.53 -14.59
C GLU A 227 10.33 -1.80 -14.78
N LEU A 228 10.47 -0.59 -14.22
CA LEU A 228 11.71 0.19 -14.30
C LEU A 228 12.86 -0.47 -13.54
N LEU A 229 12.58 -1.07 -12.38
CA LEU A 229 13.58 -1.78 -11.57
C LEU A 229 14.09 -3.03 -12.27
N GLN A 230 13.22 -3.76 -12.98
CA GLN A 230 13.63 -4.89 -13.81
C GLN A 230 14.56 -4.45 -14.95
N ARG A 231 14.25 -3.33 -15.62
CA ARG A 231 14.99 -2.85 -16.79
C ARG A 231 16.32 -2.17 -16.45
N ASN A 232 16.42 -1.54 -15.28
CA ASN A 232 17.56 -0.66 -14.92
C ASN A 232 18.35 -1.14 -13.69
N ALA A 233 18.28 -2.42 -13.34
CA ALA A 233 18.91 -2.95 -12.12
C ALA A 233 20.40 -2.57 -11.98
N ASP A 234 21.14 -2.53 -13.08
CA ASP A 234 22.60 -2.25 -13.10
C ASP A 234 22.96 -0.76 -13.05
N VAL A 235 22.00 0.13 -13.33
CA VAL A 235 22.23 1.58 -13.48
C VAL A 235 21.90 2.35 -12.19
N ILE A 236 21.17 1.73 -11.25
CA ILE A 236 20.72 2.37 -10.02
C ILE A 236 21.87 2.44 -9.01
N THR A 237 22.35 3.66 -8.76
CA THR A 237 23.36 3.92 -7.72
C THR A 237 22.79 3.68 -6.32
N LYS A 238 23.65 3.42 -5.33
CA LYS A 238 23.22 3.24 -3.93
C LYS A 238 22.37 4.41 -3.39
N VAL A 239 22.74 5.65 -3.74
CA VAL A 239 21.99 6.84 -3.33
C VAL A 239 20.62 6.90 -4.01
N ALA A 240 20.53 6.55 -5.30
CA ALA A 240 19.24 6.46 -5.99
C ALA A 240 18.38 5.33 -5.41
N HIS A 241 19.00 4.21 -5.04
CA HIS A 241 18.33 3.05 -4.44
C HIS A 241 17.55 3.44 -3.18
N GLU A 242 18.21 4.07 -2.20
CA GLU A 242 17.56 4.52 -0.96
C GLU A 242 16.48 5.58 -1.23
N ASN A 243 16.73 6.51 -2.15
CA ASN A 243 15.76 7.55 -2.49
C ASN A 243 14.49 6.99 -3.16
N ILE A 244 14.59 5.91 -3.92
CA ILE A 244 13.43 5.21 -4.50
C ILE A 244 12.62 4.55 -3.38
N ILE A 245 13.28 3.88 -2.42
CA ILE A 245 12.59 3.27 -1.27
C ILE A 245 11.79 4.33 -0.49
N VAL A 246 12.43 5.45 -0.14
CA VAL A 246 11.78 6.55 0.57
C VAL A 246 10.62 7.13 -0.23
N ALA A 247 10.76 7.24 -1.56
CA ALA A 247 9.68 7.73 -2.43
C ALA A 247 8.47 6.79 -2.44
N LEU A 248 8.69 5.46 -2.41
CA LEU A 248 7.62 4.45 -2.43
C LEU A 248 6.88 4.31 -1.09
N ALA A 249 7.51 4.64 0.03
CA ALA A 249 6.99 4.40 1.37
C ALA A 249 5.53 4.85 1.59
N PRO A 250 5.09 6.05 1.16
CA PRO A 250 3.71 6.50 1.37
C PRO A 250 2.66 5.62 0.69
N LEU A 251 2.98 5.02 -0.48
CA LEU A 251 2.06 4.13 -1.18
C LEU A 251 1.92 2.78 -0.46
N LEU A 252 3.00 2.33 0.16
CA LEU A 252 3.06 1.05 0.85
C LEU A 252 2.38 1.07 2.22
N GLU A 253 1.98 2.24 2.73
CA GLU A 253 1.16 2.35 3.95
C GLU A 253 -0.21 1.66 3.79
N ASN A 254 -0.74 1.53 2.58
CA ASN A 254 -2.06 0.92 2.35
C ASN A 254 -2.07 -0.11 1.22
N ASN A 255 -0.94 -0.33 0.54
CA ASN A 255 -0.84 -1.27 -0.58
C ASN A 255 0.29 -2.27 -0.35
N HIS A 256 0.20 -3.43 -0.98
CA HIS A 256 1.25 -4.43 -0.94
C HIS A 256 2.31 -4.13 -2.01
N PRO A 257 3.61 -4.32 -1.71
CA PRO A 257 4.65 -4.23 -2.72
C PRO A 257 4.50 -5.36 -3.74
N THR A 258 4.86 -5.08 -4.99
CA THR A 258 4.97 -6.08 -6.07
C THR A 258 6.14 -7.04 -5.80
N GLN A 259 6.23 -8.13 -6.57
CA GLN A 259 7.32 -9.10 -6.46
C GLN A 259 8.70 -8.46 -6.76
N GLU A 260 8.76 -7.54 -7.71
CA GLU A 260 9.94 -6.78 -8.11
C GLU A 260 10.39 -5.82 -7.02
N ILE A 261 9.45 -5.10 -6.41
CA ILE A 261 9.73 -4.20 -5.29
C ILE A 261 10.20 -5.02 -4.08
N CYS A 262 9.62 -6.21 -3.84
CA CYS A 262 10.10 -7.11 -2.79
C CYS A 262 11.55 -7.55 -3.02
N ASP A 263 11.95 -7.92 -4.23
CA ASP A 263 13.35 -8.25 -4.55
C ASP A 263 14.28 -7.05 -4.37
N PHE A 264 13.82 -5.86 -4.79
CA PHE A 264 14.55 -4.62 -4.60
C PHE A 264 14.77 -4.30 -3.12
N PHE A 265 13.76 -4.47 -2.27
CA PHE A 265 13.89 -4.30 -0.82
C PHE A 265 14.75 -5.39 -0.17
N SER A 266 14.64 -6.64 -0.65
CA SER A 266 15.49 -7.75 -0.20
C SER A 266 16.98 -7.43 -0.40
N LYS A 267 17.33 -6.88 -1.57
CA LYS A 267 18.69 -6.42 -1.87
C LYS A 267 19.14 -5.31 -0.91
N HIS A 268 18.26 -4.38 -0.54
CA HIS A 268 18.59 -3.35 0.47
C HIS A 268 18.89 -3.97 1.84
N CYS A 269 18.05 -4.91 2.29
CA CYS A 269 18.24 -5.63 3.55
C CYS A 269 19.60 -6.36 3.58
N LYS A 270 19.99 -7.03 2.49
CA LYS A 270 21.31 -7.70 2.37
C LYS A 270 22.48 -6.73 2.38
N ASN A 271 22.40 -5.67 1.57
CA ASN A 271 23.53 -4.78 1.30
C ASN A 271 23.72 -3.71 2.38
N SER A 272 22.65 -3.30 3.07
CA SER A 272 22.65 -2.25 4.08
C SER A 272 21.76 -2.61 5.28
N PRO A 273 22.00 -3.74 5.97
CA PRO A 273 21.10 -4.27 6.99
C PRO A 273 20.90 -3.31 8.17
N ARG A 274 21.90 -2.49 8.50
CA ARG A 274 21.86 -1.48 9.59
C ARG A 274 21.30 -0.11 9.17
N SER A 275 20.73 0.00 7.98
CA SER A 275 20.11 1.24 7.51
C SER A 275 18.85 1.56 8.32
N SER A 276 18.61 2.85 8.64
CA SER A 276 17.39 3.28 9.33
C SER A 276 16.12 2.94 8.53
N ILE A 277 16.22 2.83 7.20
CA ILE A 277 15.13 2.40 6.31
C ILE A 277 14.55 1.05 6.73
N VAL A 278 15.39 0.11 7.18
CA VAL A 278 14.94 -1.21 7.62
C VAL A 278 13.97 -1.06 8.78
N ILE A 279 14.34 -0.29 9.80
CA ILE A 279 13.52 -0.14 11.00
C ILE A 279 12.33 0.80 10.77
N GLU A 280 12.56 1.95 10.13
CA GLU A 280 11.56 3.01 10.02
C GLU A 280 10.54 2.79 8.90
N LEU A 281 10.95 2.21 7.78
CA LEU A 281 10.10 2.07 6.59
C LEU A 281 9.67 0.63 6.33
N PHE A 282 10.57 -0.35 6.45
CA PHE A 282 10.21 -1.74 6.14
C PHE A 282 9.40 -2.41 7.23
N THR A 283 9.61 -2.07 8.51
CA THR A 283 8.82 -2.63 9.61
C THR A 283 7.31 -2.57 9.37
N PRO A 284 6.67 -1.39 9.17
CA PRO A 284 5.22 -1.35 8.95
C PRO A 284 4.76 -2.08 7.67
N VAL A 285 5.62 -2.19 6.65
CA VAL A 285 5.32 -2.94 5.42
C VAL A 285 5.33 -4.45 5.69
N VAL A 286 6.34 -4.95 6.39
CA VAL A 286 6.48 -6.37 6.74
C VAL A 286 5.39 -6.80 7.72
N GLN A 287 5.07 -5.97 8.73
CA GLN A 287 3.95 -6.23 9.64
C GLN A 287 2.63 -6.39 8.86
N ARG A 288 2.39 -5.55 7.85
CA ARG A 288 1.20 -5.65 7.00
C ARG A 288 1.20 -6.90 6.14
N ILE A 289 2.34 -7.24 5.52
CA ILE A 289 2.49 -8.48 4.76
C ILE A 289 2.13 -9.69 5.64
N LEU A 290 2.68 -9.77 6.84
CA LEU A 290 2.46 -10.92 7.73
C LEU A 290 1.06 -10.98 8.34
N LYS A 291 0.35 -9.84 8.45
CA LYS A 291 -1.03 -9.78 8.96
C LYS A 291 -2.10 -10.00 7.89
N HIS A 292 -1.81 -9.69 6.62
CA HIS A 292 -2.83 -9.66 5.56
C HIS A 292 -2.54 -10.61 4.38
N ASN A 293 -1.31 -11.07 4.18
CA ASN A 293 -0.97 -12.03 3.13
C ASN A 293 -0.61 -13.39 3.76
N MET A 294 -1.34 -14.42 3.35
CA MET A 294 -1.22 -15.76 3.95
C MET A 294 -0.64 -16.82 2.99
N ASP A 295 -0.39 -16.45 1.72
CA ASP A 295 0.03 -17.40 0.68
C ASP A 295 1.43 -17.07 0.13
N PHE A 296 2.46 -17.30 0.94
CA PHE A 296 3.85 -17.15 0.49
C PHE A 296 4.24 -18.17 -0.60
N GLY A 297 3.47 -19.24 -0.80
CA GLY A 297 3.69 -20.20 -1.88
C GLY A 297 3.48 -19.57 -3.27
N LYS A 298 2.49 -18.66 -3.39
CA LYS A 298 2.26 -17.88 -4.63
C LYS A 298 3.18 -16.68 -4.79
N PHE A 299 3.79 -16.21 -3.71
CA PHE A 299 4.54 -14.94 -3.66
C PHE A 299 5.97 -15.11 -3.13
N PRO A 300 6.85 -15.84 -3.84
CA PRO A 300 8.17 -16.24 -3.34
C PRO A 300 9.10 -15.06 -3.04
N ARG A 301 9.07 -13.96 -3.82
CA ARG A 301 9.92 -12.79 -3.53
C ARG A 301 9.44 -12.00 -2.32
N MET A 302 8.13 -12.04 -2.03
CA MET A 302 7.58 -11.45 -0.81
C MET A 302 8.06 -12.24 0.42
N ARG A 303 8.06 -13.57 0.33
CA ARG A 303 8.65 -14.44 1.36
C ARG A 303 10.12 -14.12 1.59
N GLN A 304 10.89 -14.04 0.50
CA GLN A 304 12.30 -13.68 0.55
C GLN A 304 12.49 -12.33 1.25
N PHE A 305 11.70 -11.32 0.89
CA PHE A 305 11.79 -10.00 1.50
C PHE A 305 11.59 -10.05 3.01
N VAL A 306 10.59 -10.78 3.50
CA VAL A 306 10.37 -10.92 4.94
C VAL A 306 11.55 -11.63 5.61
N GLN A 307 12.07 -12.70 5.01
CA GLN A 307 13.23 -13.43 5.54
C GLN A 307 14.47 -12.52 5.61
N GLU A 308 14.78 -11.78 4.54
CA GLU A 308 15.92 -10.85 4.50
C GLU A 308 15.75 -9.68 5.46
N TYR A 309 14.52 -9.18 5.63
CA TYR A 309 14.21 -8.16 6.63
C TYR A 309 14.50 -8.66 8.05
N ILE A 310 14.07 -9.88 8.40
CA ILE A 310 14.34 -10.48 9.70
C ILE A 310 15.85 -10.63 9.93
N GLN A 311 16.59 -11.07 8.92
CA GLN A 311 18.05 -11.15 9.02
C GLN A 311 18.70 -9.77 9.18
N ALA A 312 18.18 -8.74 8.50
CA ALA A 312 18.60 -7.37 8.68
C ALA A 312 18.30 -6.83 10.09
N LEU A 313 17.18 -7.21 10.70
CA LEU A 313 16.90 -6.92 12.12
C LEU A 313 17.91 -7.61 13.05
N ASN A 314 18.27 -8.87 12.79
CA ASN A 314 19.27 -9.59 13.58
C ASN A 314 20.69 -8.99 13.45
N CYS A 315 20.94 -8.17 12.44
CA CYS A 315 22.20 -7.45 12.27
C CYS A 315 22.27 -6.12 13.03
N GLN A 316 21.17 -5.67 13.65
CA GLN A 316 21.17 -4.46 14.48
C GLN A 316 22.02 -4.64 15.75
N ASN A 317 22.30 -3.54 16.44
CA ASN A 317 23.20 -3.55 17.61
C ASN A 317 22.71 -4.46 18.75
N ALA A 318 21.40 -4.59 18.95
CA ALA A 318 20.82 -5.50 19.94
C ALA A 318 20.55 -6.93 19.39
N GLY A 319 20.93 -7.18 18.13
CA GLY A 319 20.88 -8.49 17.49
C GLY A 319 19.52 -9.18 17.61
N LEU A 320 19.54 -10.40 18.15
CA LEU A 320 18.37 -11.25 18.29
C LEU A 320 17.25 -10.59 19.12
N GLU A 321 17.56 -9.76 20.11
CA GLU A 321 16.53 -9.13 20.94
C GLU A 321 15.62 -8.20 20.13
N VAL A 322 16.15 -7.53 19.09
CA VAL A 322 15.33 -6.72 18.17
C VAL A 322 14.32 -7.59 17.42
N VAL A 323 14.74 -8.79 17.01
CA VAL A 323 13.86 -9.76 16.35
C VAL A 323 12.81 -10.24 17.34
N LYS A 324 13.17 -10.57 18.58
CA LYS A 324 12.21 -10.98 19.61
C LYS A 324 11.17 -9.89 19.90
N ASP A 325 11.60 -8.64 20.01
CA ASP A 325 10.70 -7.50 20.17
C ASP A 325 9.75 -7.32 18.99
N PHE A 326 10.26 -7.50 17.76
CA PHE A 326 9.44 -7.51 16.56
C PHE A 326 8.39 -8.64 16.60
N ILE A 327 8.78 -9.87 16.98
CA ILE A 327 7.86 -11.01 17.11
C ILE A 327 6.79 -10.72 18.17
N ARG A 328 7.17 -10.19 19.33
CA ARG A 328 6.23 -9.77 20.38
C ARG A 328 5.24 -8.71 19.86
N SER A 329 5.71 -7.75 19.07
CA SER A 329 4.85 -6.71 18.46
C SER A 329 3.88 -7.26 17.41
N MET A 330 4.22 -8.42 16.83
CA MET A 330 3.40 -9.11 15.84
C MET A 330 2.35 -10.01 16.48
N HIS A 331 2.43 -10.29 17.79
CA HIS A 331 1.45 -11.13 18.46
C HIS A 331 0.03 -10.55 18.36
N GLY A 332 -0.93 -11.42 18.05
CA GLY A 332 -2.33 -11.06 17.89
C GLY A 332 -3.11 -12.08 17.04
N PRO A 333 -4.45 -12.03 17.07
CA PRO A 333 -5.33 -13.11 16.56
C PRO A 333 -5.19 -13.43 15.06
N ALA A 334 -4.59 -12.53 14.29
CA ALA A 334 -4.49 -12.61 12.83
C ALA A 334 -3.05 -12.71 12.31
N SER A 335 -2.06 -12.91 13.19
CA SER A 335 -0.65 -12.88 12.81
C SER A 335 -0.13 -14.29 12.54
N MET A 336 0.40 -14.52 11.33
CA MET A 336 0.83 -15.84 10.88
C MET A 336 2.29 -15.83 10.41
N LEU A 337 3.22 -15.76 11.35
CA LEU A 337 4.67 -15.75 11.08
C LEU A 337 5.18 -17.11 10.53
N TYR A 338 4.41 -18.16 10.70
CA TYR A 338 4.85 -19.54 10.49
C TYR A 338 4.98 -19.96 9.01
N SER A 339 4.32 -19.26 8.10
CA SER A 339 4.33 -19.54 6.66
C SER A 339 5.66 -19.17 5.97
N LEU A 340 6.62 -18.60 6.72
CA LEU A 340 7.98 -18.32 6.26
C LEU A 340 8.89 -19.55 6.16
N TYR A 341 8.48 -20.70 6.73
CA TYR A 341 9.33 -21.90 6.90
C TYR A 341 9.20 -22.95 5.80
N GLU A 342 8.43 -22.69 4.74
CA GLU A 342 8.32 -23.56 3.55
C GLU A 342 9.51 -23.37 2.60
N ASP A 343 10.74 -23.67 3.05
CA ASP A 343 11.88 -23.81 2.14
C ASP A 343 12.07 -25.28 1.78
N LYS A 344 11.60 -25.66 0.59
CA LYS A 344 12.08 -26.87 -0.08
C LYS A 344 13.54 -26.65 -0.41
N LYS A 345 14.39 -27.33 0.35
CA LYS A 345 15.84 -27.46 0.19
C LYS A 345 16.18 -28.05 -1.19
N LEU A 346 16.21 -27.20 -2.23
CA LEU A 346 16.64 -27.54 -3.58
C LEU A 346 17.98 -26.90 -3.97
N ASP A 347 18.73 -26.32 -3.02
CA ASP A 347 20.01 -25.68 -3.30
C ASP A 347 21.24 -26.50 -2.87
N LYS A 348 21.06 -27.76 -2.49
CA LYS A 348 22.20 -28.62 -2.10
C LYS A 348 23.02 -29.17 -3.28
N GLN A 349 22.69 -28.84 -4.54
CA GLN A 349 23.31 -29.50 -5.69
C GLN A 349 24.33 -28.66 -6.48
N ASP A 350 24.43 -27.35 -6.28
CA ASP A 350 25.37 -26.51 -7.03
C ASP A 350 26.10 -25.48 -6.15
N ASN A 351 27.13 -25.91 -5.41
CA ASN A 351 28.41 -25.17 -5.23
C ASN A 351 29.28 -25.78 -4.12
N ILE A 352 30.28 -26.56 -4.50
CA ILE A 352 31.27 -27.18 -3.59
C ILE A 352 32.44 -26.21 -3.24
N CYS A 353 32.37 -24.92 -3.61
CA CYS A 353 33.55 -24.03 -3.56
C CYS A 353 33.51 -22.81 -2.58
N SER A 354 32.52 -22.64 -1.70
CA SER A 354 32.40 -21.44 -0.82
C SER A 354 32.34 -21.69 0.71
N ASN A 355 32.74 -22.88 1.16
CA ASN A 355 32.24 -23.51 2.40
C ASN A 355 32.54 -22.84 3.77
N VAL A 356 33.45 -21.87 3.91
CA VAL A 356 33.82 -21.34 5.26
C VAL A 356 33.09 -20.05 5.63
N VAL A 357 32.90 -19.12 4.68
CA VAL A 357 32.14 -17.88 4.93
C VAL A 357 30.63 -18.17 5.00
N ASP A 358 30.18 -19.15 4.24
CA ASP A 358 28.79 -19.58 4.17
C ASP A 358 28.33 -20.24 5.49
N GLN A 359 29.20 -21.04 6.12
CA GLN A 359 28.87 -21.76 7.37
C GLN A 359 28.56 -20.82 8.54
N SER A 360 29.37 -19.77 8.75
CA SER A 360 29.13 -18.79 9.82
C SER A 360 27.91 -17.90 9.57
N GLU A 361 27.59 -17.62 8.31
CA GLU A 361 26.35 -16.91 7.95
C GLU A 361 25.12 -17.81 8.16
N TRP A 362 25.22 -19.07 7.76
CA TRP A 362 24.20 -20.08 7.98
C TRP A 362 23.90 -20.29 9.46
N GLU A 363 24.93 -20.45 10.30
CA GLU A 363 24.77 -20.58 11.75
C GLU A 363 24.04 -19.37 12.37
N ARG A 364 24.39 -18.15 11.96
CA ARG A 364 23.69 -16.94 12.41
C ARG A 364 22.22 -16.90 11.99
N LYS A 365 21.91 -17.34 10.76
CA LYS A 365 20.53 -17.45 10.26
C LYS A 365 19.74 -18.47 11.10
N VAL A 366 20.31 -19.65 11.33
CA VAL A 366 19.69 -20.71 12.14
C VAL A 366 19.43 -20.24 13.57
N ILE A 367 20.41 -19.64 14.24
CA ILE A 367 20.24 -19.11 15.60
C ILE A 367 19.13 -18.06 15.64
N CYS A 368 19.03 -17.20 14.62
CA CYS A 368 17.94 -16.23 14.52
C CYS A 368 16.57 -16.91 14.44
N TYR A 369 16.43 -17.92 13.59
CA TYR A 369 15.17 -18.66 13.43
C TYR A 369 14.80 -19.44 14.69
N VAL A 370 15.76 -20.11 15.33
CA VAL A 370 15.53 -20.82 16.61
C VAL A 370 15.04 -19.83 17.67
N GLY A 371 15.67 -18.67 17.81
CA GLY A 371 15.23 -17.65 18.76
C GLY A 371 13.85 -17.06 18.46
N MET A 372 13.46 -16.97 17.18
CA MET A 372 12.09 -16.62 16.81
C MET A 372 11.09 -17.69 17.25
N MET A 373 11.38 -18.97 16.97
CA MET A 373 10.51 -20.10 17.33
C MET A 373 10.35 -20.21 18.85
N GLU A 374 11.45 -20.05 19.59
CA GLU A 374 11.45 -19.98 21.06
C GLU A 374 10.54 -18.84 21.54
N THR A 375 10.68 -17.65 20.96
CA THR A 375 9.83 -16.50 21.33
C THR A 375 8.37 -16.72 20.98
N MET A 376 8.08 -17.33 19.83
CA MET A 376 6.70 -17.67 19.45
C MET A 376 6.08 -18.71 20.39
N SER A 377 6.87 -19.66 20.89
CA SER A 377 6.40 -20.71 21.80
C SER A 377 5.93 -20.19 23.16
N LEU A 378 6.29 -18.95 23.52
CA LEU A 378 5.82 -18.28 24.73
C LEU A 378 4.33 -17.92 24.66
N PHE A 379 3.76 -17.80 23.46
CA PHE A 379 2.35 -17.45 23.26
C PHE A 379 1.50 -18.71 23.07
N GLU A 380 0.45 -18.87 23.89
CA GLU A 380 -0.37 -20.09 23.92
C GLU A 380 -1.08 -20.38 22.58
N ASP A 381 -1.64 -19.35 21.96
CA ASP A 381 -2.35 -19.40 20.68
C ASP A 381 -1.43 -19.77 19.51
N TRP A 382 -0.18 -19.31 19.54
CA TRP A 382 0.83 -19.69 18.54
C TRP A 382 1.47 -21.04 18.83
N ARG A 383 1.59 -21.45 20.10
CA ARG A 383 2.18 -22.74 20.49
C ARG A 383 1.45 -23.91 19.84
N TYR A 384 0.13 -23.85 19.72
CA TYR A 384 -0.66 -24.86 19.02
C TYR A 384 -0.27 -24.97 17.54
N ILE A 385 -0.24 -23.84 16.83
CA ILE A 385 0.11 -23.78 15.42
C ILE A 385 1.55 -24.26 15.22
N LEU A 386 2.47 -23.84 16.08
CA LEU A 386 3.87 -24.24 16.08
C LEU A 386 4.02 -25.76 16.24
N GLY A 387 3.32 -26.34 17.22
CA GLY A 387 3.29 -27.80 17.44
C GLY A 387 2.73 -28.56 16.23
N SER A 388 1.73 -28.01 15.55
CA SER A 388 1.17 -28.63 14.34
C SER A 388 2.17 -28.68 13.16
N LEU A 389 3.08 -27.70 13.06
CA LEU A 389 4.07 -27.58 11.99
C LEU A 389 5.30 -28.44 12.22
N LEU A 390 5.74 -28.55 13.47
CA LEU A 390 6.85 -29.41 13.86
C LEU A 390 6.50 -30.91 13.68
N GLN A 391 5.22 -31.20 13.40
CA GLN A 391 4.62 -32.54 13.39
C GLN A 391 4.80 -33.24 14.75
N PRO A 392 3.91 -34.19 15.08
CA PRO A 392 4.01 -34.89 16.34
C PRO A 392 5.39 -35.53 16.53
N ILE A 393 5.95 -35.39 17.74
CA ILE A 393 7.03 -36.26 18.20
C ILE A 393 6.47 -37.69 18.18
N PRO A 394 7.11 -38.62 17.46
CA PRO A 394 6.57 -39.94 17.24
C PRO A 394 6.67 -40.78 18.51
N PHE A 395 5.63 -40.72 19.34
CA PHE A 395 5.54 -41.60 20.48
C PHE A 395 4.94 -42.94 20.05
N PRO A 396 5.45 -44.06 20.58
CA PRO A 396 4.81 -45.36 20.42
C PRO A 396 3.35 -45.28 20.86
N ASN A 397 2.46 -45.98 20.15
CA ASN A 397 1.04 -46.04 20.51
C ASN A 397 0.84 -46.53 21.96
N ASP A 398 1.73 -47.40 22.45
CA ASP A 398 1.71 -47.91 23.82
C ASP A 398 2.03 -46.82 24.85
N ALA A 399 2.91 -45.86 24.52
CA ALA A 399 3.21 -44.71 25.37
C ALA A 399 2.02 -43.73 25.36
N LEU A 400 1.41 -43.48 24.20
CA LEU A 400 0.21 -42.65 24.11
C LEU A 400 -1.03 -43.25 24.81
N ALA A 401 -1.04 -44.57 25.02
CA ALA A 401 -2.08 -45.28 25.74
C ALA A 401 -1.85 -45.33 27.27
N ASP A 402 -0.68 -44.88 27.75
CA ASP A 402 -0.33 -44.88 29.17
C ASP A 402 -0.80 -43.59 29.86
N ASP A 403 -1.61 -43.74 30.92
CA ASP A 403 -2.21 -42.63 31.68
C ASP A 403 -1.16 -41.77 32.43
N LEU A 404 0.03 -42.31 32.72
CA LEU A 404 1.15 -41.57 33.33
C LEU A 404 1.94 -40.77 32.28
N PHE A 405 1.99 -41.26 31.05
CA PHE A 405 2.66 -40.60 29.93
C PHE A 405 1.78 -39.53 29.28
N THR A 406 0.47 -39.76 29.27
CA THR A 406 -0.54 -38.79 28.83
C THR A 406 -1.36 -38.24 30.01
N PRO A 407 -0.77 -37.48 30.96
CA PRO A 407 -1.54 -36.67 31.91
C PRO A 407 -2.17 -35.45 31.20
N VAL A 408 -2.47 -35.63 29.92
CA VAL A 408 -2.81 -34.62 28.93
C VAL A 408 -4.22 -34.17 29.18
N ASP A 409 -4.35 -32.92 29.61
CA ASP A 409 -5.63 -32.22 29.59
C ASP A 409 -6.22 -32.29 28.18
N LYS A 410 -7.29 -33.08 28.01
CA LYS A 410 -7.96 -33.33 26.72
C LYS A 410 -8.54 -32.05 26.10
N VAL A 411 -8.60 -30.97 26.88
CA VAL A 411 -9.08 -29.65 26.49
C VAL A 411 -7.95 -28.76 25.95
N CYS A 412 -6.67 -29.11 26.17
CA CYS A 412 -5.54 -28.31 25.74
C CYS A 412 -5.15 -28.60 24.27
N ASP A 413 -5.37 -27.62 23.40
CA ASP A 413 -5.07 -27.72 21.97
C ASP A 413 -3.59 -28.07 21.70
N VAL A 414 -2.65 -27.55 22.49
CA VAL A 414 -1.21 -27.84 22.32
C VAL A 414 -0.90 -29.32 22.51
N HIS A 415 -1.49 -29.96 23.53
CA HIS A 415 -1.26 -31.38 23.74
C HIS A 415 -1.95 -32.26 22.68
N GLN A 416 -2.99 -31.76 22.00
CA GLN A 416 -3.59 -32.42 20.82
C GLN A 416 -2.64 -32.46 19.61
N THR A 417 -1.52 -31.73 19.64
CA THR A 417 -0.47 -31.83 18.61
C THR A 417 0.45 -33.04 18.81
N ILE A 418 0.41 -33.70 19.99
CA ILE A 418 1.10 -34.96 20.25
C ILE A 418 0.27 -36.10 19.66
N LEU A 419 0.80 -36.77 18.65
CA LEU A 419 0.09 -37.81 17.89
C LEU A 419 1.07 -38.96 17.56
N GLY A 420 0.54 -40.13 17.20
CA GLY A 420 1.37 -41.20 16.68
C GLY A 420 1.97 -40.85 15.31
N ILE A 421 2.99 -41.61 14.88
CA ILE A 421 3.53 -41.54 13.52
C ILE A 421 2.39 -41.71 12.52
N ARG A 422 2.22 -40.75 11.62
CA ARG A 422 1.21 -40.82 10.56
C ARG A 422 1.80 -41.48 9.32
N GLU A 423 1.31 -42.66 8.95
CA GLU A 423 1.71 -43.32 7.70
C GLU A 423 1.39 -42.44 6.48
N GLY A 424 2.37 -42.26 5.59
CA GLY A 424 2.21 -41.55 4.32
C GLY A 424 2.26 -40.01 4.37
N LYS A 425 2.53 -39.40 5.54
CA LYS A 425 2.79 -37.94 5.64
C LYS A 425 4.23 -37.71 6.08
N GLU A 426 5.04 -37.15 5.17
CA GLU A 426 6.39 -36.67 5.49
C GLU A 426 6.32 -35.49 6.48
N GLY A 427 7.22 -35.47 7.45
CA GLY A 427 7.31 -34.48 8.52
C GLY A 427 8.74 -34.12 8.85
N TRP A 428 8.94 -33.18 9.79
CA TRP A 428 10.28 -32.85 10.28
C TRP A 428 11.01 -34.09 10.80
N PHE A 429 10.32 -34.98 11.51
CA PHE A 429 10.91 -36.24 11.95
C PHE A 429 11.30 -37.15 10.78
N HIS A 430 10.51 -37.20 9.69
CA HIS A 430 10.90 -37.96 8.50
C HIS A 430 12.11 -37.35 7.81
N LEU A 431 12.31 -36.03 7.88
CA LEU A 431 13.50 -35.39 7.28
C LEU A 431 14.77 -35.61 8.11
N TYR A 432 14.65 -35.62 9.44
CA TYR A 432 15.80 -35.63 10.36
C TYR A 432 15.95 -36.93 11.19
N CYS A 433 15.13 -37.95 10.94
CA CYS A 433 15.34 -39.26 11.58
C CYS A 433 16.66 -39.89 11.11
N PRO A 434 17.30 -40.71 11.97
CA PRO A 434 18.52 -41.43 11.62
C PRO A 434 18.40 -42.15 10.27
N GLY A 435 19.34 -41.88 9.36
CA GLY A 435 19.40 -42.55 8.04
C GLY A 435 18.48 -41.95 6.97
N ASN A 436 18.00 -40.72 7.14
CA ASN A 436 17.20 -40.00 6.12
C ASN A 436 17.95 -38.76 5.58
N ILE A 437 17.47 -38.21 4.45
CA ILE A 437 18.12 -37.16 3.62
C ILE A 437 18.56 -35.91 4.41
N GLY A 438 17.92 -35.58 5.53
CA GLY A 438 18.25 -34.41 6.36
C GLY A 438 19.22 -34.68 7.51
N CYS A 439 19.41 -35.94 7.92
CA CYS A 439 20.29 -36.36 9.03
C CYS A 439 20.90 -37.74 8.73
N ASP A 440 22.05 -37.73 8.04
CA ASP A 440 22.83 -38.93 7.68
C ASP A 440 23.99 -39.09 8.67
N ASP A 441 23.65 -39.25 9.95
CA ASP A 441 24.60 -39.37 11.06
C ASP A 441 24.46 -40.72 11.79
N ASP A 442 23.77 -41.69 11.18
CA ASP A 442 23.42 -42.98 11.76
C ASP A 442 22.79 -42.88 13.17
N GLY A 443 22.18 -41.74 13.49
CA GLY A 443 21.51 -41.49 14.77
C GLY A 443 22.43 -41.09 15.92
N GLU A 444 23.67 -40.68 15.66
CA GLU A 444 24.58 -40.16 16.69
C GLU A 444 23.99 -38.92 17.42
N LEU A 445 23.36 -37.99 16.70
CA LEU A 445 22.73 -36.81 17.28
C LEU A 445 21.51 -37.17 18.14
N TRP A 446 20.75 -38.19 17.72
CA TRP A 446 19.61 -38.70 18.46
C TRP A 446 20.02 -39.47 19.72
N GLY A 447 21.18 -40.12 19.71
CA GLY A 447 21.73 -40.81 20.88
C GLY A 447 22.28 -39.87 21.97
N GLN A 448 22.43 -38.57 21.68
CA GLN A 448 22.90 -37.55 22.62
C GLN A 448 21.78 -36.75 23.29
N MET A 449 20.55 -36.79 22.75
CA MET A 449 19.33 -36.23 23.37
C MET A 449 18.70 -37.24 24.31
#